data_AF-A0A9D1APP5-F1
#
_entry.id   AF-A0A9D1APP5-F1
#
_cell.length_a   1.000
_cell.length_b   1.000
_cell.length_c   1.000
_cell.angle_alpha   90.00
_cell.angle_beta   90.00
_cell.angle_gamma   90.00
#
_symmetry.space_group_name_H-M   'P 1'
#
loop_
_entity.id
_entity.type
_entity.pdbx_description
1 polymer ?
#
loop_
_entity_poly.entity_id
_entity_poly.type
_entity_poly.pdbx_seq_one_letter_code
_entity_poly.pdbx_strand_id
1 'polypeptide(L)' 'MEYAPNEVICNCKHVTMADIDNALFQHSRFSDVEAEFAEVQKLTSCSTGCGGCHDKIMGIISEKLSG' A
#
# COMPACT_ATOMS: atom_id res chain seq x y z
N MET A 1 10.80 -5.28 5.94
CA MET A 1 11.70 -4.93 4.80
C MET A 1 11.78 -3.42 4.70
N GLU A 2 12.98 -2.83 4.67
CA GLU A 2 13.10 -1.36 4.60
C GLU A 2 13.02 -0.88 3.14
N TYR A 3 11.93 -0.20 2.80
CA TYR A 3 11.71 0.45 1.50
C TYR A 3 12.09 1.92 1.58
N ALA A 4 12.77 2.45 0.56
CA ALA A 4 13.00 3.89 0.48
C ALA A 4 11.68 4.63 0.17
N PRO A 5 11.45 5.85 0.69
CA PRO A 5 10.19 6.57 0.45
C PRO A 5 9.84 6.76 -1.03
N ASN A 6 10.86 6.98 -1.88
CA ASN A 6 10.71 7.17 -3.33
C ASN A 6 10.75 5.86 -4.13
N GLU A 7 10.84 4.71 -3.47
CA GLU A 7 10.81 3.43 -4.15
C GLU A 7 9.42 3.16 -4.72
N VAL A 8 9.36 2.87 -6.03
CA VAL A 8 8.11 2.56 -6.73
C VAL A 8 7.69 1.12 -6.43
N ILE A 9 6.54 0.97 -5.77
CA ILE A 9 5.94 -0.31 -5.42
C ILE A 9 4.97 -0.78 -6.51
N CYS A 10 4.21 0.13 -7.12
CA CYS A 10 3.36 -0.16 -8.28
C CYS A 10 3.84 0.58 -9.52
N ASN A 11 4.45 -0.13 -10.47
CA ASN A 11 4.92 0.47 -11.73
C ASN A 11 3.79 1.01 -12.62
N CYS A 12 2.63 0.34 -12.67
CA CYS A 12 1.52 0.77 -13.54
C CYS A 12 0.95 2.13 -13.17
N LYS A 13 0.90 2.44 -11.86
CA LYS A 13 0.31 3.66 -11.32
C LYS A 13 1.33 4.60 -10.70
N HIS A 14 2.62 4.25 -10.80
CA HIS A 14 3.74 4.97 -10.19
C HIS A 14 3.53 5.24 -8.69
N VAL A 15 3.00 4.25 -7.95
CA VAL A 15 2.77 4.36 -6.51
C VAL A 15 4.06 4.06 -5.78
N THR A 16 4.51 4.98 -4.94
CA THR A 16 5.72 4.85 -4.13
C THR A 16 5.41 4.34 -2.72
N MET A 17 6.45 3.98 -1.96
CA MET A 17 6.30 3.64 -0.55
C MET A 17 5.71 4.80 0.26
N ALA A 18 6.13 6.04 -0.02
CA ALA A 18 5.58 7.23 0.63
C ALA A 18 4.09 7.40 0.36
N ASP A 19 3.61 7.10 -0.85
CA ASP A 19 2.18 7.17 -1.18
C ASP A 19 1.36 6.16 -0.38
N ILE A 20 1.90 4.95 -0.17
CA ILE A 20 1.27 3.91 0.66
C ILE A 20 1.23 4.37 2.12
N ASP A 21 2.34 4.89 2.67
CA ASP A 21 2.39 5.39 4.05
C ASP A 21 1.43 6.56 4.28
N ASN A 22 1.37 7.48 3.32
CA ASN A 22 0.44 8.60 3.36
C ASN A 22 -1.02 8.12 3.32
N ALA A 23 -1.33 7.12 2.48
CA ALA A 23 -2.66 6.54 2.42
C ALA A 23 -3.06 5.90 3.77
N LEU A 24 -2.19 5.07 4.34
CA LEU A 24 -2.41 4.42 5.65
C LEU A 24 -2.53 5.41 6.82
N PHE A 25 -1.96 6.61 6.70
CA PHE A 25 -2.05 7.66 7.72
C PHE A 25 -3.30 8.53 7.58
N GLN A 26 -3.91 8.61 6.38
CA GLN A 26 -5.03 9.51 6.10
C GLN A 26 -6.39 8.98 6.58
N HIS A 27 -6.50 7.71 6.95
CA HIS A 27 -7.73 7.12 7.48
C HIS A 27 -7.53 6.54 8.88
N SER A 28 -8.65 6.21 9.54
CA SER A 28 -8.62 5.45 10.79
C SER A 28 -7.97 4.10 10.54
N ARG A 29 -7.00 3.72 11.38
CA ARG A 29 -6.41 2.38 11.32
C ARG A 29 -7.47 1.30 11.57
N PHE A 30 -7.54 0.36 10.65
CA PHE A 30 -8.25 -0.89 10.74
C PHE A 30 -7.33 -1.98 11.31
N SER A 31 -7.90 -3.01 11.90
CA SER A 31 -7.17 -4.22 12.32
C SER A 31 -7.05 -5.25 11.20
N ASP A 32 -7.64 -4.98 10.04
CA ASP A 32 -7.78 -5.92 8.94
C ASP A 32 -6.96 -5.47 7.72
N VAL A 33 -6.13 -6.37 7.20
CA VAL A 33 -5.20 -6.10 6.08
C VAL A 33 -5.97 -5.79 4.80
N GLU A 34 -7.09 -6.47 4.53
CA GLU A 34 -7.87 -6.26 3.31
C GLU A 34 -8.57 -4.89 3.33
N ALA A 35 -9.09 -4.47 4.47
CA ALA A 35 -9.68 -3.15 4.67
C ALA A 35 -8.64 -2.02 4.48
N GLU A 36 -7.45 -2.17 5.07
CA GLU A 36 -6.33 -1.26 4.85
C GLU A 36 -5.93 -1.21 3.36
N PHE A 37 -5.82 -2.37 2.72
CA PHE A 37 -5.51 -2.44 1.29
C PHE A 37 -6.57 -1.74 0.44
N ALA A 38 -7.85 -1.90 0.77
CA ALA A 38 -8.93 -1.25 0.04
C ALA A 38 -8.83 0.29 0.08
N GLU A 39 -8.48 0.88 1.23
CA GLU A 39 -8.27 2.33 1.32
C GLU A 39 -6.97 2.77 0.62
N VAL A 40 -5.88 2.01 0.72
CA VAL A 40 -4.65 2.28 -0.04
C VAL A 40 -4.92 2.23 -1.55
N GLN A 41 -5.66 1.22 -2.03
CA GLN A 41 -6.04 1.08 -3.42
C GLN A 41 -6.93 2.23 -3.88
N LYS A 42 -7.89 2.66 -3.06
CA LYS A 42 -8.78 3.78 -3.37
C LYS A 42 -8.03 5.11 -3.49
N LEU A 43 -7.05 5.36 -2.62
CA LEU A 43 -6.28 6.61 -2.62
C LEU A 43 -5.19 6.64 -3.71
N THR A 44 -4.53 5.51 -3.97
CA THR A 44 -3.37 5.44 -4.88
C THR A 44 -3.68 4.84 -6.25
N SER A 45 -4.88 4.26 -6.42
CA SER A 45 -5.27 3.45 -7.57
C SER A 45 -4.42 2.18 -7.79
N CYS A 46 -3.59 1.75 -6.83
CA CYS A 46 -2.75 0.55 -7.00
C CYS A 46 -3.58 -0.69 -7.37
N SER A 47 -2.95 -1.66 -8.04
CA SER A 47 -3.59 -2.90 -8.50
C SER A 47 -4.78 -2.76 -9.49
N THR A 48 -5.12 -1.54 -9.96
CA THR A 48 -6.12 -1.34 -11.04
C THR A 48 -5.51 -1.36 -12.45
N GLY A 49 -4.24 -1.76 -12.57
CA GLY A 49 -3.51 -1.97 -13.82
C GLY A 49 -3.31 -3.47 -14.11
N CYS A 50 -2.06 -3.95 -13.99
CA CYS A 50 -1.74 -5.36 -14.18
C CYS A 50 -1.96 -6.25 -12.94
N GLY A 51 -2.22 -5.65 -11.76
CA GLY A 51 -2.39 -6.38 -10.49
C GLY A 51 -1.09 -6.88 -9.83
N GLY A 52 0.06 -6.88 -10.53
CA GLY A 52 1.30 -7.49 -10.05
C GLY A 52 1.94 -6.88 -8.79
N CYS A 53 1.47 -5.73 -8.31
CA CYS A 53 1.90 -5.13 -7.04
C CYS A 53 1.04 -5.56 -5.83
N HIS A 54 -0.08 -6.26 -6.04
CA HIS A 54 -1.08 -6.54 -5.00
C HIS A 54 -0.46 -7.24 -3.78
N ASP A 55 0.13 -8.41 -3.97
CA ASP A 55 0.73 -9.20 -2.88
C ASP A 55 1.85 -8.45 -2.15
N LYS A 56 2.62 -7.64 -2.90
CA LYS A 56 3.69 -6.82 -2.33
C LYS A 56 3.13 -5.77 -1.37
N ILE A 57 2.06 -5.09 -1.76
CA ILE A 57 1.40 -4.09 -0.91
C ILE A 57 0.70 -4.76 0.28
N MET A 58 0.05 -5.91 0.07
CA MET A 58 -0.54 -6.71 1.17
C MET A 58 0.52 -7.08 2.23
N GLY A 59 1.71 -7.49 1.79
CA GLY A 59 2.84 -7.78 2.68
C GLY A 59 3.31 -6.54 3.46
N ILE A 60 3.44 -5.39 2.80
CA ILE A 60 3.81 -4.12 3.44
C ILE A 60 2.81 -3.73 4.54
N ILE A 61 1.51 -3.83 4.23
CA ILE A 61 0.43 -3.50 5.17
C ILE A 61 0.43 -4.48 6.35
N SER A 62 0.57 -5.78 6.08
CA SER A 62 0.63 -6.80 7.12
C SER A 62 1.82 -6.61 8.07
N GLU A 63 2.99 -6.25 7.55
CA GLU A 63 4.16 -5.92 8.38
C GLU A 63 3.87 -4.72 9.29
N LYS A 64 3.26 -3.65 8.76
CA LYS A 64 2.92 -2.44 9.53
C LYS A 64 1.85 -2.66 10.60
N LEU A 65 0.93 -3.60 10.40
CA LEU A 65 -0.08 -3.98 11.38
C LEU A 65 0.48 -4.90 12.47
N SER A 66 1.48 -5.73 12.13
CA SER A 66 2.04 -6.73 13.05
C SER A 66 3.01 -6.15 14.07
N GLY A 67 3.55 -4.96 13.83
CA GLY A 67 4.45 -4.24 14.74
C GLY A 67 5.92 -4.61 14.56
#